data_AF-A0A6P7SZ86-F1
#
_entry.id   AF-A0A6P7SZ86-F1
#
_cell.length_a   1.000
_cell.length_b   1.000
_cell.length_c   1.000
_cell.angle_alpha   90.00
_cell.angle_beta   90.00
_cell.angle_gamma   90.00
#
_symmetry.space_group_name_H-M   'P 1'
#
loop_
_entity.id
_entity.type
_entity.pdbx_description
1 polymer ?
#
loop_
_entity_poly.entity_id
_entity_poly.type
_entity_poly.pdbx_seq_one_letter_code
_entity_poly.pdbx_strand_id
1 'polypeptide(L)'
;MYNSKESFGEMTNLDFCQDLKNYPFVETPEPMKGDVCPENDSYDNVSDNEKDSQLKEAVEKVNETGDMIHIIKQELKCQILYKRFQEGKNAVDTEVKPPIQYELRPEEETRILRRREQNRKAAQRCRLRKKNKMEELEDNQRYMLKEKENYERLISQLQKENNQLRLLVQNYSTYYPTLNWGENASYPCT
;
A
#
# COMPACT_ATOMS: atom_id res chain seq x y z
N MET A 1 11.38 -23.31 39.43
CA MET A 1 11.18 -23.94 38.11
C MET A 1 9.74 -23.72 37.67
N TYR A 2 9.45 -22.72 36.83
CA TYR A 2 8.23 -22.67 36.02
C TYR A 2 8.59 -21.99 34.70
N ASN A 3 8.63 -22.80 33.65
CA ASN A 3 8.75 -22.39 32.26
C ASN A 3 7.33 -22.24 31.72
N SER A 4 6.94 -21.02 31.34
CA SER A 4 5.75 -20.77 30.53
C SER A 4 6.15 -19.89 29.35
N LYS A 5 6.56 -20.57 28.27
CA LYS A 5 6.68 -19.98 26.94
C LYS A 5 5.28 -19.94 26.34
N GLU A 6 4.61 -18.80 26.45
CA GLU A 6 3.44 -18.51 25.61
C GLU A 6 3.95 -18.14 24.21
N SER A 7 3.72 -19.04 23.26
CA SER A 7 3.91 -18.76 21.84
C SER A 7 2.84 -17.77 21.38
N PHE A 8 3.22 -16.50 21.23
CA PHE A 8 2.41 -15.56 20.47
C PHE A 8 2.44 -15.99 19.00
N GLY A 9 1.33 -16.53 18.52
CA GLY A 9 1.13 -16.88 17.12
C GLY A 9 1.36 -15.65 16.24
N GLU A 10 2.21 -15.82 15.24
CA GLU A 10 2.42 -14.84 14.16
C GLU A 10 1.11 -14.70 13.37
N MET A 11 0.28 -13.71 13.70
CA MET A 11 -0.80 -13.29 12.80
C MET A 11 -0.14 -12.57 11.61
N THR A 12 -0.06 -13.28 10.49
CA THR A 12 0.39 -12.69 9.23
C THR A 12 -0.67 -11.70 8.72
N ASN A 13 -0.23 -10.65 8.02
CA ASN A 13 -1.08 -9.57 7.48
C ASN A 13 -2.15 -10.04 6.44
N LEU A 14 -2.26 -11.34 6.16
CA LEU A 14 -3.15 -11.88 5.15
C LEU A 14 -4.60 -12.04 5.63
N ASP A 15 -4.83 -12.13 6.95
CA ASP A 15 -6.16 -12.38 7.52
C ASP A 15 -7.03 -11.11 7.62
N PHE A 16 -6.45 -9.91 7.54
CA PHE A 16 -7.21 -8.65 7.62
C PHE A 16 -7.96 -8.30 6.33
N CYS A 17 -7.58 -8.88 5.18
CA CYS A 17 -8.16 -8.52 3.88
C CYS A 17 -9.30 -9.44 3.43
N GLN A 18 -9.63 -10.50 4.16
CA GLN A 18 -10.68 -11.44 3.75
C GLN A 18 -12.10 -10.99 4.17
N ASP A 19 -12.24 -10.10 5.15
CA ASP A 19 -13.54 -9.65 5.65
C ASP A 19 -14.26 -8.61 4.76
N LEU A 20 -13.57 -8.02 3.76
CA LEU A 20 -14.21 -7.06 2.85
C LEU A 20 -14.99 -7.71 1.70
N LYS A 21 -14.98 -9.04 1.58
CA LYS A 21 -15.68 -9.75 0.48
C LYS A 21 -17.14 -10.10 0.77
N ASN A 22 -17.62 -9.88 2.01
CA ASN A 22 -18.97 -10.27 2.43
C ASN A 22 -19.93 -9.08 2.62
N TYR A 23 -19.67 -7.92 2.01
CA TYR A 23 -20.65 -6.84 2.02
C TYR A 23 -21.80 -7.21 1.06
N PRO A 24 -23.04 -7.39 1.55
CA PRO A 24 -24.17 -7.70 0.69
C PRO A 24 -24.38 -6.54 -0.29
N PHE A 25 -24.35 -6.87 -1.57
CA PHE A 25 -24.70 -5.97 -2.66
C PHE A 25 -26.17 -5.55 -2.48
N VAL A 26 -26.39 -4.33 -2.02
CA VAL A 26 -27.73 -3.75 -1.90
C VAL A 26 -28.18 -3.40 -3.32
N GLU A 27 -29.16 -4.14 -3.84
CA GLU A 27 -29.80 -3.84 -5.11
C GLU A 27 -30.29 -2.38 -5.11
N THR A 28 -29.83 -1.62 -6.09
CA THR A 28 -30.34 -0.28 -6.37
C THR A 28 -31.84 -0.38 -6.65
N PRO A 29 -32.70 0.31 -5.87
CA PRO A 29 -34.14 0.26 -6.10
C PRO A 29 -34.48 0.77 -7.51
N GLU A 30 -35.38 0.06 -8.18
CA GLU A 30 -35.82 0.39 -9.54
C GLU A 30 -36.38 1.82 -9.62
N PRO A 31 -36.16 2.53 -10.74
CA PRO A 31 -36.76 3.84 -10.94
C PRO A 31 -38.29 3.70 -11.04
N MET A 32 -39.00 4.31 -10.10
CA MET A 32 -40.46 4.43 -10.09
C MET A 32 -40.94 4.96 -11.44
N LYS A 33 -41.75 4.16 -12.14
CA LYS A 33 -42.44 4.56 -13.36
C LYS A 33 -43.64 5.43 -13.01
N GLY A 34 -43.56 6.70 -13.40
CA GLY A 34 -44.69 7.50 -13.83
C GLY A 34 -45.65 7.95 -12.74
N ASP A 35 -45.38 9.14 -12.20
CA ASP A 35 -46.45 10.04 -11.79
C ASP A 35 -46.32 11.36 -12.55
N VAL A 36 -47.42 11.70 -13.22
CA VAL A 36 -47.64 12.94 -13.94
C VAL A 36 -47.50 14.10 -12.96
N CYS A 37 -46.51 14.96 -13.18
CA CYS A 37 -46.37 16.18 -12.42
C CYS A 37 -47.53 17.13 -12.78
N PRO A 38 -48.31 17.61 -11.80
CA PRO A 38 -49.27 18.67 -12.05
C PRO A 38 -48.53 19.95 -12.42
N GLU A 39 -48.94 20.57 -13.53
CA GLU A 39 -48.57 21.92 -13.91
C GLU A 39 -48.96 22.87 -12.77
N ASN A 40 -48.00 23.24 -11.94
CA ASN A 40 -48.12 24.36 -11.01
C ASN A 40 -46.97 25.31 -11.30
N ASP A 41 -47.31 26.34 -12.09
CA ASP A 41 -46.53 27.53 -12.35
C ASP A 41 -46.32 28.32 -11.05
N SER A 42 -45.22 28.05 -10.35
CA SER A 42 -44.66 28.97 -9.37
C SER A 42 -43.18 28.66 -9.17
N TYR A 43 -42.39 28.90 -10.22
CA TYR A 43 -40.94 28.94 -10.08
C TYR A 43 -40.58 30.21 -9.31
N ASP A 44 -40.28 30.05 -8.02
CA ASP A 44 -39.48 31.01 -7.28
C ASP A 44 -38.16 31.22 -8.04
N ASN A 45 -38.08 32.38 -8.67
CA ASN A 45 -37.02 32.83 -9.55
C ASN A 45 -35.78 33.20 -8.71
N VAL A 46 -35.14 32.19 -8.11
CA VAL A 46 -33.80 32.32 -7.52
C VAL A 46 -32.83 32.45 -8.68
N SER A 47 -32.55 33.71 -9.03
CA SER A 47 -31.68 34.20 -10.09
C SER A 47 -30.59 33.20 -10.51
N ASP A 48 -30.69 32.67 -11.73
CA ASP A 48 -29.71 31.78 -12.35
C ASP A 48 -28.26 32.32 -12.28
N ASN A 49 -28.10 33.63 -12.10
CA ASN A 49 -26.80 34.30 -11.94
C ASN A 49 -26.00 33.86 -10.69
N GLU A 50 -26.64 33.47 -9.58
CA GLU A 50 -25.89 33.12 -8.35
C GLU A 50 -25.25 31.72 -8.42
N LYS A 51 -25.92 30.76 -9.08
CA LYS A 51 -25.38 29.40 -9.26
C LYS A 51 -24.20 29.42 -10.22
N ASP A 52 -24.30 30.22 -11.28
CA ASP A 52 -23.22 30.46 -12.23
C ASP A 52 -22.01 31.13 -11.57
N SER A 53 -22.23 32.00 -10.58
CA SER A 53 -21.15 32.64 -9.82
C SER A 53 -20.32 31.62 -9.02
N GLN A 54 -20.97 30.70 -8.30
CA GLN A 54 -20.27 29.70 -7.49
C GLN A 54 -19.50 28.68 -8.33
N LEU A 55 -20.01 28.32 -9.51
CA LEU A 55 -19.32 27.42 -10.43
C LEU A 55 -18.07 28.09 -11.02
N LYS A 56 -18.17 29.37 -11.39
CA LYS A 56 -17.01 30.17 -11.85
C LYS A 56 -15.92 30.25 -10.79
N GLU A 57 -16.28 30.50 -9.53
CA GLU A 57 -15.33 30.53 -8.41
C GLU A 57 -14.63 29.17 -8.21
N ALA A 58 -15.37 28.05 -8.33
CA ALA A 58 -14.78 26.73 -8.23
C ALA A 58 -13.77 26.46 -9.35
N VAL A 59 -14.08 26.85 -10.58
CA VAL A 59 -13.19 26.71 -11.74
C VAL A 59 -11.93 27.55 -11.57
N GLU A 60 -12.05 28.78 -11.07
CA GLU A 60 -10.90 29.65 -10.77
C GLU A 60 -9.95 29.00 -9.75
N LYS A 61 -10.49 28.43 -8.67
CA LYS A 61 -9.68 27.70 -7.66
C LYS A 61 -8.98 26.47 -8.22
N VAL A 62 -9.58 25.77 -9.19
CA VAL A 62 -8.91 24.67 -9.90
C VAL A 62 -7.76 25.20 -10.75
N ASN A 63 -7.94 26.32 -11.44
CA ASN A 63 -6.88 26.92 -12.24
C ASN A 63 -5.70 27.38 -11.35
N GLU A 64 -5.98 27.89 -10.15
CA GLU A 64 -4.96 28.30 -9.18
C GLU A 64 -4.24 27.11 -8.53
N THR A 65 -4.99 26.09 -8.09
CA THR A 65 -4.45 25.00 -7.26
C THR A 65 -4.01 23.79 -8.08
N GLY A 66 -4.60 23.58 -9.26
CA GLY A 66 -4.47 22.36 -10.06
C GLY A 66 -5.25 21.16 -9.52
N ASP A 67 -6.06 21.34 -8.47
CA ASP A 67 -6.82 20.27 -7.81
C ASP A 67 -8.31 20.34 -8.17
N MET A 68 -8.83 19.29 -8.81
CA MET A 68 -10.23 19.16 -9.24
C MET A 68 -11.24 19.08 -8.09
N ILE A 69 -10.77 18.93 -6.85
CA ILE A 69 -11.63 18.78 -5.67
C ILE A 69 -12.68 19.89 -5.51
N HIS A 70 -12.39 21.11 -5.99
CA HIS A 70 -13.30 22.25 -5.89
C HIS A 70 -14.54 22.08 -6.77
N ILE A 71 -14.36 21.61 -8.01
CA ILE A 71 -15.48 21.35 -8.93
C ILE A 71 -16.31 20.17 -8.42
N ILE A 72 -15.65 19.09 -7.99
CA ILE A 72 -16.33 17.90 -7.46
C ILE A 72 -17.19 18.24 -6.23
N LYS A 73 -16.67 19.08 -5.32
CA LYS A 73 -17.44 19.56 -4.16
C LYS A 73 -18.67 20.35 -4.58
N GLN A 74 -18.55 21.21 -5.58
CA GLN A 74 -19.68 22.01 -6.07
C GLN A 74 -20.74 21.13 -6.74
N GLU A 75 -20.33 20.17 -7.57
CA GLU A 75 -21.24 19.20 -8.17
C GLU A 75 -22.00 18.41 -7.10
N LEU A 76 -21.28 17.87 -6.11
CA LEU A 76 -21.88 17.10 -5.02
C LEU A 76 -22.89 17.94 -4.22
N LYS A 77 -22.56 19.21 -3.94
CA LYS A 77 -23.47 20.16 -3.29
C LYS A 77 -24.76 20.33 -4.08
N CYS A 78 -24.66 20.56 -5.40
CA CYS A 78 -25.81 20.70 -6.28
C CYS A 78 -26.68 19.43 -6.30
N GLN A 79 -26.07 18.25 -6.41
CA GLN A 79 -26.78 16.97 -6.39
C GLN A 79 -27.54 16.75 -5.07
N ILE A 80 -26.90 17.04 -3.93
CA ILE A 80 -27.54 16.93 -2.61
C ILE A 80 -28.74 17.86 -2.51
N LEU A 81 -28.59 19.14 -2.91
CA LEU A 81 -29.67 20.11 -2.86
C LEU A 81 -30.82 19.73 -3.79
N TYR A 82 -30.52 19.26 -5.00
CA TYR A 82 -31.53 18.77 -5.96
C TYR A 82 -32.31 17.59 -5.39
N LYS A 83 -31.62 16.59 -4.82
CA LYS A 83 -32.27 15.44 -4.21
C LYS A 83 -33.17 15.84 -3.03
N ARG A 84 -32.72 16.77 -2.18
CA ARG A 84 -33.53 17.30 -1.08
C ARG A 84 -34.78 18.01 -1.57
N PHE A 85 -34.66 18.81 -2.63
CA PHE A 85 -35.78 19.50 -3.24
C PHE A 85 -36.83 18.50 -3.76
N GLN A 86 -36.41 17.43 -4.45
CA GLN A 86 -37.31 16.35 -4.88
C GLN A 86 -38.02 15.66 -3.71
N GLU A 87 -37.35 15.55 -2.56
CA GLU A 87 -37.92 14.99 -1.34
C GLU A 87 -38.79 16.00 -0.56
N GLY A 88 -39.02 17.21 -1.08
CA GLY A 88 -39.77 18.28 -0.40
C GLY A 88 -39.08 18.84 0.84
N LYS A 89 -37.77 18.61 0.99
CA LYS A 89 -36.97 19.08 2.12
C LYS A 89 -36.38 20.44 1.81
N ASN A 90 -36.47 21.35 2.77
CA ASN A 90 -35.84 22.67 2.68
C ASN A 90 -34.31 22.57 2.52
N ALA A 91 -33.73 23.65 1.99
CA ALA A 91 -32.30 23.86 1.85
C ALA A 91 -31.57 23.58 3.18
N VAL A 92 -30.36 23.02 3.09
CA VAL A 92 -29.56 22.69 4.27
C VAL A 92 -29.16 24.00 4.95
N ASP A 93 -29.69 24.23 6.14
CA ASP A 93 -29.22 25.30 7.00
C ASP A 93 -27.75 25.05 7.33
N THR A 94 -26.89 25.97 6.90
CA THR A 94 -25.43 25.87 6.98
C THR A 94 -24.88 26.62 8.19
N GLU A 95 -25.74 27.03 9.13
CA GLU A 95 -25.33 27.60 10.40
C GLU A 95 -24.36 26.65 11.14
N VAL A 96 -23.06 26.97 11.04
CA VAL A 96 -22.02 26.24 11.76
C VAL A 96 -22.14 26.59 13.22
N LYS A 97 -22.84 25.75 13.98
CA LYS A 97 -22.90 25.88 15.44
C LYS A 97 -21.48 25.77 15.99
N PRO A 98 -21.04 26.72 16.83
CA PRO A 98 -19.71 26.64 17.43
C PRO A 98 -19.59 25.34 18.23
N PRO A 99 -18.43 24.67 18.21
CA PRO A 99 -18.23 23.44 18.95
C PRO A 99 -18.44 23.70 20.44
N ILE A 100 -19.37 22.95 21.04
CA ILE A 100 -19.65 23.02 22.48
C ILE A 100 -18.44 22.43 23.21
N GLN A 101 -17.69 23.28 23.91
CA GLN A 101 -16.63 22.83 24.81
C GLN A 101 -17.26 22.38 26.13
N TYR A 102 -17.22 21.08 26.39
CA TYR A 102 -17.60 20.52 27.68
C TYR A 102 -16.36 20.30 28.55
N GLU A 103 -16.48 20.59 29.84
CA GLU A 103 -15.49 20.21 30.82
C GLU A 103 -15.46 18.68 30.94
N LEU A 104 -14.26 18.11 30.90
CA LEU A 104 -14.08 16.67 31.03
C LEU A 104 -14.45 16.25 32.45
N ARG A 105 -15.23 15.17 32.58
CA ARG A 105 -15.41 14.57 33.89
C ARG A 105 -14.09 13.96 34.37
N PRO A 106 -13.82 13.93 35.68
CA PRO A 106 -12.58 13.35 36.22
C PRO A 106 -12.35 11.89 35.75
N GLU A 107 -13.43 11.12 35.56
CA GLU A 107 -13.37 9.76 35.00
C GLU A 107 -12.84 9.75 33.54
N GLU A 108 -13.24 10.72 32.74
CA GLU A 108 -12.81 10.83 31.34
C GLU A 108 -11.35 11.26 31.24
N GLU A 109 -10.90 12.16 32.11
CA GLU A 109 -9.50 12.58 32.19
C GLU A 109 -8.58 11.40 32.49
N THR A 110 -8.93 10.57 33.49
CA THR A 110 -8.12 9.39 33.84
C THR A 110 -8.07 8.37 32.69
N ARG A 111 -9.18 8.18 31.96
CA ARG A 111 -9.22 7.32 30.76
C ARG A 111 -8.32 7.86 29.65
N ILE A 112 -8.34 9.17 29.41
CA ILE A 112 -7.47 9.83 28.43
C ILE A 112 -6.00 9.66 28.81
N LEU A 113 -5.64 9.88 30.08
CA LEU A 113 -4.26 9.70 30.56
C LEU A 113 -3.77 8.26 30.37
N ARG A 114 -4.58 7.25 30.74
CA ARG A 114 -4.25 5.84 30.51
C ARG A 114 -4.05 5.53 29.03
N ARG A 115 -4.94 6.05 28.16
CA ARG A 115 -4.83 5.86 26.71
C ARG A 115 -3.56 6.50 26.14
N ARG A 116 -3.22 7.72 26.58
CA ARG A 116 -1.99 8.42 26.20
C ARG A 116 -0.75 7.65 26.63
N GLU A 117 -0.74 7.13 27.85
CA GLU A 117 0.34 6.29 28.39
C GLU A 117 0.55 5.03 27.55
N GLN A 118 -0.54 4.31 27.26
CA GLN A 118 -0.51 3.10 26.44
C GLN A 118 -0.05 3.41 25.01
N ASN A 119 -0.57 4.47 24.40
CA ASN A 119 -0.16 4.88 23.06
C ASN A 119 1.33 5.27 23.02
N ARG A 120 1.82 5.98 24.05
CA ARG A 120 3.24 6.32 24.18
C ARG A 120 4.11 5.06 24.22
N LYS A 121 3.76 4.08 25.05
CA LYS A 121 4.46 2.78 25.12
C LYS A 121 4.39 2.03 23.79
N ALA A 122 3.23 2.00 23.15
CA ALA A 122 3.04 1.35 21.86
C ALA A 122 3.88 2.01 20.76
N ALA A 123 3.92 3.33 20.71
CA ALA A 123 4.72 4.10 19.76
C ALA A 123 6.22 3.87 19.97
N GLN A 124 6.70 3.86 21.22
CA GLN A 124 8.08 3.50 21.55
C GLN A 124 8.44 2.09 21.08
N ARG A 125 7.58 1.10 21.38
CA ARG A 125 7.76 -0.29 20.91
C ARG A 125 7.77 -0.39 19.39
N CYS A 126 6.89 0.33 18.70
CA CYS A 126 6.83 0.36 17.25
C CYS A 126 8.13 0.91 16.65
N ARG A 127 8.60 2.06 17.16
CA ARG A 127 9.86 2.67 16.73
C ARG A 127 11.05 1.76 16.98
N LEU A 128 11.11 1.12 18.16
CA LEU A 128 12.16 0.17 18.49
C LEU A 128 12.15 -1.04 17.54
N ARG A 129 10.99 -1.63 17.28
CA ARG A 129 10.86 -2.75 16.32
C ARG A 129 11.33 -2.36 14.92
N LYS A 130 10.96 -1.17 14.46
CA LYS A 130 11.43 -0.65 13.16
C LYS A 130 12.95 -0.50 13.13
N LYS A 131 13.54 0.07 14.19
CA LYS A 131 15.00 0.21 14.32
C LYS A 131 15.69 -1.16 14.29
N ASN A 132 15.25 -2.10 15.13
CA ASN A 132 15.84 -3.43 15.21
C ASN A 132 15.73 -4.17 13.88
N LYS A 133 14.59 -4.04 13.17
CA LYS A 133 14.44 -4.69 11.87
C LYS A 133 15.38 -4.10 10.82
N MET A 134 15.60 -2.79 10.85
CA MET A 134 16.54 -2.12 9.97
C MET A 134 17.98 -2.58 10.25
N GLU A 135 18.37 -2.66 11.52
CA GLU A 135 19.68 -3.16 11.95
C GLU A 135 19.91 -4.62 11.52
N GLU A 136 18.92 -5.49 11.71
CA GLU A 136 18.96 -6.89 11.24
C GLU A 136 19.13 -6.98 9.72
N LEU A 137 18.43 -6.14 8.96
CA LEU A 137 18.57 -6.11 7.49
C LEU A 137 19.96 -5.63 7.06
N GLU A 138 20.52 -4.63 7.74
CA GLU A 138 21.88 -4.15 7.48
C GLU A 138 22.93 -5.21 7.82
N ASP A 139 22.77 -5.92 8.94
CA ASP A 139 23.64 -7.05 9.31
C ASP A 139 23.59 -8.16 8.25
N ASN A 140 22.39 -8.54 7.82
CA ASN A 140 22.20 -9.53 6.77
C ASN A 140 22.84 -9.08 5.45
N GLN A 141 22.69 -7.81 5.08
CA GLN A 141 23.32 -7.26 3.88
C GLN A 141 24.85 -7.34 3.98
N ARG A 142 25.44 -6.94 5.12
CA ARG A 142 26.89 -7.04 5.35
C ARG A 142 27.37 -8.49 5.26
N TYR A 143 26.64 -9.42 5.85
CA TYR A 143 26.95 -10.85 5.78
C TYR A 143 26.95 -11.35 4.34
N MET A 144 25.90 -11.06 3.57
CA MET A 144 25.77 -11.50 2.18
C MET A 144 26.86 -10.91 1.27
N LEU A 145 27.26 -9.65 1.50
CA LEU A 145 28.37 -9.04 0.77
C LEU A 145 29.70 -9.75 1.04
N LYS A 146 29.96 -10.12 2.29
CA LYS A 146 31.16 -10.85 2.66
C LYS A 146 31.19 -12.25 2.04
N GLU A 147 30.06 -12.96 2.04
CA GLU A 147 29.94 -14.26 1.39
C GLU A 147 30.13 -14.19 -0.12
N LYS A 148 29.53 -13.17 -0.76
CA LYS A 148 29.76 -12.89 -2.17
C LYS A 148 31.25 -12.72 -2.48
N GLU A 149 31.96 -11.91 -1.69
CA GLU A 149 33.41 -11.70 -1.85
C GLU A 149 34.21 -13.00 -1.65
N ASN A 150 33.80 -13.86 -0.71
CA ASN A 150 34.41 -15.17 -0.51
C ASN A 150 34.24 -16.07 -1.73
N TYR A 151 33.02 -16.14 -2.29
CA TYR A 151 32.74 -16.94 -3.48
C TYR A 151 33.45 -16.41 -4.72
N GLU A 152 33.52 -15.09 -4.92
CA GLU A 152 34.24 -14.49 -6.03
C GLU A 152 35.74 -14.82 -5.98
N ARG A 153 36.35 -14.79 -4.78
CA ARG A 153 37.74 -15.23 -4.58
C ARG A 153 37.93 -16.70 -4.92
N LEU A 154 37.03 -17.57 -4.47
CA LEU A 154 37.08 -19.00 -4.75
C LEU A 154 36.94 -19.30 -6.25
N ILE A 155 35.98 -18.65 -6.92
CA ILE A 155 35.79 -18.77 -8.37
C ILE A 155 37.05 -18.34 -9.10
N SER A 156 37.65 -17.20 -8.73
CA SER A 156 38.89 -16.72 -9.35
C SER A 156 40.04 -17.71 -9.17
N GLN A 157 40.17 -18.31 -7.99
CA GLN A 157 41.18 -19.33 -7.74
C GLN A 157 40.97 -20.57 -8.63
N LEU A 158 39.75 -21.12 -8.63
CA LEU A 158 39.43 -22.31 -9.43
C LEU A 158 39.60 -22.07 -10.93
N GLN A 159 39.28 -20.87 -11.42
CA GLN A 159 39.52 -20.49 -12.81
C GLN A 159 41.01 -20.46 -13.14
N LYS A 160 41.87 -19.95 -12.24
CA LYS A 160 43.32 -19.98 -12.43
C LYS A 160 43.85 -21.41 -12.50
N GLU A 161 43.44 -22.26 -11.57
CA GLU A 161 43.83 -23.67 -11.54
C GLU A 161 43.36 -24.42 -12.79
N ASN A 162 42.11 -24.20 -13.23
CA ASN A 162 41.57 -24.81 -14.45
C ASN A 162 42.36 -24.37 -15.69
N ASN A 163 42.68 -23.08 -15.79
CA ASN A 163 43.47 -22.55 -16.89
C ASN A 163 44.88 -23.14 -16.93
N GLN A 164 45.53 -23.31 -15.77
CA GLN A 164 46.84 -23.96 -15.68
C GLN A 164 46.76 -25.41 -16.17
N LEU A 165 45.76 -26.17 -15.75
CA LEU A 165 45.57 -27.55 -16.20
C LEU A 165 45.29 -27.62 -17.71
N ARG A 166 44.45 -26.73 -18.25
CA ARG A 166 44.17 -26.64 -19.69
C ARG A 166 45.44 -26.36 -20.49
N LEU A 167 46.28 -25.44 -20.03
CA LEU A 167 47.56 -25.13 -20.68
C LEU A 167 48.50 -26.34 -20.65
N LEU A 168 48.57 -27.07 -19.53
CA LEU A 168 49.36 -28.30 -19.45
C LEU A 168 48.86 -29.33 -20.47
N VAL A 169 47.55 -29.62 -20.50
CA VAL A 169 46.95 -30.56 -21.45
C VAL A 169 47.21 -30.15 -22.90
N GLN A 170 47.05 -28.86 -23.23
CA GLN A 170 47.32 -28.32 -24.56
C GLN A 170 48.80 -28.48 -24.95
N ASN A 171 49.72 -28.20 -24.03
CA ASN A 171 51.14 -28.41 -24.25
C ASN A 171 51.43 -29.89 -24.52
N TYR A 172 50.95 -30.81 -23.67
CA TYR A 172 51.13 -32.24 -23.88
C TYR A 172 50.56 -32.73 -25.22
N SER A 173 49.38 -32.26 -25.62
CA SER A 173 48.77 -32.57 -26.92
C SER A 173 49.63 -32.10 -28.09
N THR A 174 50.36 -30.98 -27.93
CA THR A 174 51.27 -30.45 -28.96
C THR A 174 52.54 -31.29 -29.10
N TYR A 175 53.11 -31.76 -27.99
CA TYR A 175 54.37 -32.53 -28.02
C TYR A 175 54.17 -34.02 -28.32
N TYR A 176 52.99 -34.59 -28.04
CA TYR A 176 52.69 -36.00 -28.26
C TYR A 176 51.38 -36.23 -29.04
N PRO A 177 51.29 -35.76 -30.31
CA PRO A 177 50.07 -35.86 -31.10
C PRO A 177 49.67 -37.30 -31.46
N THR A 178 50.58 -38.27 -31.31
CA THR A 178 50.36 -39.70 -31.65
C THR A 178 49.75 -40.51 -30.51
N LEU A 179 49.69 -39.99 -29.28
CA LEU A 179 48.96 -40.59 -28.16
C LEU A 179 47.48 -40.17 -28.25
N ASN A 180 46.83 -40.50 -29.37
CA ASN A 180 45.39 -40.37 -29.49
C ASN A 180 44.77 -41.59 -28.76
N TRP A 181 44.39 -41.40 -27.49
CA TRP A 181 43.90 -42.43 -26.58
C TRP A 181 42.52 -43.02 -26.94
N GLY A 182 41.99 -42.72 -28.12
CA GLY A 182 40.89 -43.42 -28.78
C GLY A 182 41.03 -43.12 -30.25
N GLU A 183 41.33 -44.09 -31.12
CA GLU A 183 40.23 -44.71 -31.87
C GLU A 183 40.60 -46.06 -32.52
N ASN A 184 41.80 -46.63 -32.31
CA ASN A 184 42.21 -47.85 -33.06
C ASN A 184 42.97 -48.92 -32.24
N ALA A 185 42.59 -49.17 -30.98
CA ALA A 185 43.04 -50.37 -30.28
C ALA A 185 42.06 -51.53 -30.54
N SER A 186 42.16 -52.13 -31.73
CA SER A 186 41.57 -53.44 -32.00
C SER A 186 42.39 -54.47 -31.21
N TYR A 187 41.87 -54.90 -30.06
CA TYR A 187 42.48 -55.96 -29.28
C TYR A 187 42.30 -57.29 -30.03
N PRO A 188 43.37 -58.06 -30.31
CA PRO A 188 43.21 -59.39 -30.89
C PRO A 188 42.54 -60.29 -29.85
N CYS A 189 41.37 -60.80 -30.22
CA CYS A 189 40.65 -61.82 -29.47
C CYS A 189 41.40 -63.15 -29.62
N THR A 190 41.84 -63.75 -28.50
CA THR A 190 42.33 -65.13 -28.43
C THR A 190 41.58 -65.86 -27.35
#